data_AF-A0A974BIS8-F1
#
_entry.id   AF-A0A974BIS8-F1
#
_cell.length_a   1.000
_cell.length_b   1.000
_cell.length_c   1.000
_cell.angle_alpha   90.00
_cell.angle_beta   90.00
_cell.angle_gamma   90.00
#
_symmetry.space_group_name_H-M   'P 1'
#
loop_
_entity.id
_entity.type
_entity.pdbx_description
1 polymer ?
#
loop_
_entity_poly.entity_id
_entity_poly.type
_entity_poly.pdbx_seq_one_letter_code
_entity_poly.pdbx_strand_id
1 'polypeptide(L)'
;MLQEIKDYLKITWEDEDAGIQKIIDRGKNYFNDLTGVELNFDENNQAKTLLLDYCRYAYNNALEYFEDNFQKEILRLQLKEAVKDNEDKV
;
A
#
# COMPACT_ATOMS: atom_id res chain seq x y z
N MET A 1 -3.19 10.84 0.52
CA MET A 1 -3.66 9.45 0.30
C MET A 1 -5.03 9.29 -0.37
N LEU A 2 -6.19 9.60 0.25
CA LEU A 2 -7.50 9.32 -0.37
C LEU A 2 -7.65 9.93 -1.78
N GLN A 3 -7.33 11.23 -1.93
CA GLN A 3 -7.37 11.89 -3.23
C GLN A 3 -6.42 11.25 -4.25
N GLU A 4 -5.19 10.90 -3.84
CA GLU A 4 -4.22 10.22 -4.73
C GLU A 4 -4.75 8.89 -5.25
N ILE A 5 -5.45 8.13 -4.40
CA ILE A 5 -6.07 6.86 -4.79
C ILE A 5 -7.24 7.10 -5.73
N LYS A 6 -8.09 8.10 -5.45
CA LYS A 6 -9.18 8.50 -6.36
C LYS A 6 -8.64 8.93 -7.73
N ASP A 7 -7.59 9.73 -7.77
CA ASP A 7 -6.92 10.17 -9.00
C ASP A 7 -6.28 8.99 -9.76
N TYR A 8 -5.76 8.01 -9.04
CA TYR A 8 -5.20 6.77 -9.59
C TYR A 8 -6.27 5.87 -10.22
N LEU A 9 -7.41 5.75 -9.53
CA LEU A 9 -8.58 4.98 -9.97
C LEU A 9 -9.47 5.73 -10.98
N LYS A 10 -9.20 7.01 -11.23
CA LYS A 10 -10.02 7.91 -12.07
C LYS A 10 -11.45 8.08 -11.53
N ILE A 11 -11.59 8.10 -10.22
CA ILE A 11 -12.85 8.35 -9.51
C ILE A 11 -12.93 9.85 -9.19
N THR A 12 -13.99 10.51 -9.65
CA THR A 12 -14.16 11.97 -9.51
C THR A 12 -15.32 12.37 -8.59
N TRP A 13 -15.96 11.39 -7.95
CA TRP A 13 -17.12 11.58 -7.06
C TRP A 13 -16.80 11.16 -5.63
N GLU A 14 -17.66 11.55 -4.69
CA GLU A 14 -17.44 11.35 -3.24
C GLU A 14 -18.24 10.18 -2.65
N ASP A 15 -19.19 9.61 -3.40
CA ASP A 15 -20.12 8.59 -2.87
C ASP A 15 -19.42 7.32 -2.37
N GLU A 16 -18.22 7.05 -2.88
CA GLU A 16 -17.43 5.86 -2.56
C GLU A 16 -16.28 6.13 -1.58
N ASP A 17 -16.11 7.37 -1.11
CA ASP A 17 -14.96 7.77 -0.29
C ASP A 17 -14.81 6.93 0.98
N ALA A 18 -15.93 6.65 1.66
CA ALA A 18 -15.91 5.80 2.85
C ALA A 18 -15.50 4.35 2.53
N GLY A 19 -15.83 3.86 1.34
CA GLY A 19 -15.41 2.53 0.87
C GLY A 19 -13.94 2.50 0.51
N ILE A 20 -13.48 3.49 -0.25
CA ILE A 20 -12.07 3.65 -0.66
C ILE A 20 -11.19 3.85 0.58
N GLN A 21 -11.61 4.65 1.56
CA GLN A 21 -10.88 4.84 2.80
C GLN A 21 -10.68 3.51 3.56
N LYS A 22 -11.70 2.66 3.64
CA LYS A 22 -11.56 1.31 4.22
C LYS A 22 -10.61 0.40 3.45
N ILE A 23 -10.54 0.54 2.12
CA ILE A 23 -9.55 -0.17 1.30
C ILE A 23 -8.14 0.31 1.65
N ILE A 24 -7.94 1.63 1.73
CA ILE A 24 -6.67 2.26 2.08
C ILE A 24 -6.20 1.80 3.45
N ASP A 25 -7.08 1.84 4.46
CA ASP A 25 -6.71 1.48 5.84
C ASP A 25 -6.31 0.00 5.94
N ARG A 26 -7.03 -0.90 5.24
CA ARG A 26 -6.64 -2.32 5.15
C ARG A 26 -5.29 -2.49 4.46
N GLY A 27 -5.04 -1.78 3.36
CA GLY A 27 -3.76 -1.83 2.65
C GLY A 27 -2.60 -1.34 3.50
N LYS A 28 -2.77 -0.24 4.24
CA LYS A 28 -1.77 0.27 5.17
C LYS A 28 -1.42 -0.75 6.25
N ASN A 29 -2.43 -1.33 6.89
CA ASN A 29 -2.22 -2.37 7.91
C ASN A 29 -1.51 -3.60 7.32
N TYR A 30 -1.94 -4.06 6.14
CA TYR A 30 -1.32 -5.18 5.44
C TYR A 30 0.20 -4.96 5.23
N PHE A 31 0.62 -3.79 4.72
CA PHE A 31 2.04 -3.54 4.51
C PHE A 31 2.83 -3.29 5.80
N ASN A 32 2.22 -2.65 6.81
CA ASN A 32 2.84 -2.47 8.12
C ASN A 32 3.10 -3.84 8.78
N ASP A 33 2.13 -4.74 8.77
CA ASP A 33 2.26 -6.10 9.29
C ASP A 33 3.32 -6.89 8.53
N LEU A 34 3.36 -6.75 7.20
CA LEU A 34 4.28 -7.47 6.33
C LEU A 34 5.73 -7.00 6.46
N THR A 35 5.95 -5.72 6.78
CA THR A 35 7.29 -5.14 6.97
C THR A 35 7.75 -5.12 8.43
N GLY A 36 6.82 -5.23 9.38
CA GLY A 36 7.11 -5.17 10.81
C GLY A 36 7.38 -3.75 11.34
N VAL A 37 7.13 -2.71 10.53
CA VAL A 37 7.33 -1.30 10.90
C VAL A 37 6.15 -0.45 10.46
N GLU A 38 5.97 0.72 11.08
CA GLU A 38 4.97 1.69 10.63
C GLU A 38 5.51 2.48 9.44
N LEU A 39 4.97 2.20 8.24
CA LEU A 39 5.42 2.83 7.00
C LEU A 39 4.82 4.24 6.86
N ASN A 40 5.68 5.20 6.49
CA ASN A 40 5.22 6.49 5.99
C ASN A 40 4.92 6.40 4.49
N PHE A 41 3.67 6.13 4.14
CA PHE A 41 3.21 6.03 2.75
C PHE A 41 3.25 7.35 1.98
N ASP A 42 3.44 8.49 2.62
CA ASP A 42 3.55 9.78 1.91
C ASP A 42 4.99 10.08 1.48
N GLU A 43 5.99 9.58 2.22
CA GLU A 43 7.42 9.77 1.94
C GLU A 43 8.08 8.56 1.27
N ASN A 44 7.65 7.34 1.60
CA ASN A 44 8.20 6.12 1.02
C ASN A 44 7.53 5.83 -0.33
N ASN A 45 8.15 6.27 -1.42
CA ASN A 45 7.63 6.10 -2.78
C ASN A 45 7.33 4.64 -3.12
N GLN A 46 8.12 3.67 -2.66
CA GLN A 46 7.88 2.25 -2.94
C GLN A 46 6.63 1.75 -2.21
N ALA A 47 6.49 2.07 -0.93
CA ALA A 47 5.29 1.75 -0.16
C ALA A 47 4.04 2.44 -0.73
N LYS A 48 4.16 3.71 -1.14
CA LYS A 48 3.09 4.47 -1.81
C LYS A 48 2.61 3.77 -3.08
N THR A 49 3.53 3.40 -3.97
CA THR A 49 3.18 2.71 -5.22
C THR A 49 2.49 1.38 -4.96
N LEU A 50 3.01 0.57 -4.04
CA LEU A 50 2.38 -0.70 -3.67
C LEU A 50 0.99 -0.51 -3.06
N LEU A 51 0.77 0.54 -2.26
CA LEU A 51 -0.55 0.87 -1.71
C LEU A 51 -1.54 1.30 -2.81
N LEU A 52 -1.10 2.09 -3.78
CA LEU A 52 -1.91 2.46 -4.95
C LEU A 52 -2.34 1.22 -5.75
N ASP A 53 -1.41 0.31 -6.02
CA ASP A 53 -1.69 -0.94 -6.72
C ASP A 53 -2.60 -1.87 -5.90
N TYR A 54 -2.34 -2.02 -4.60
CA TYR A 54 -3.20 -2.80 -3.69
C TYR A 54 -4.65 -2.30 -3.74
N CYS A 55 -4.84 -0.97 -3.62
CA CYS A 55 -6.16 -0.37 -3.66
C CYS A 55 -6.84 -0.57 -5.02
N ARG A 56 -6.08 -0.52 -6.13
CA ARG A 56 -6.61 -0.85 -7.46
C ARG A 56 -7.11 -2.29 -7.55
N TYR A 57 -6.36 -3.25 -7.03
CA TYR A 57 -6.79 -4.66 -7.06
C TYR A 57 -8.00 -4.89 -6.16
N ALA A 58 -7.98 -4.36 -4.94
CA ALA A 58 -9.11 -4.48 -4.00
C ALA A 58 -10.39 -3.83 -4.55
N TYR A 59 -10.29 -2.63 -5.13
CA TYR A 59 -11.43 -1.93 -5.71
C TYR A 59 -12.04 -2.69 -6.90
N ASN A 60 -11.20 -3.35 -7.71
CA ASN A 60 -11.65 -4.13 -8.87
C ASN A 60 -11.95 -5.60 -8.56
N ASN A 61 -12.13 -5.97 -7.28
CA ASN A 61 -12.40 -7.35 -6.83
C ASN A 61 -11.40 -8.38 -7.40
N ALA A 62 -10.12 -8.02 -7.43
CA ALA A 62 -9.04 -8.84 -7.98
C ALA A 62 -7.91 -9.06 -6.95
N LEU A 63 -8.18 -8.81 -5.66
CA LEU A 63 -7.16 -8.79 -4.61
C LEU A 63 -6.35 -10.09 -4.51
N GLU A 64 -6.97 -11.22 -4.86
CA GLU A 64 -6.35 -12.55 -4.89
C GLU A 64 -5.12 -12.63 -5.81
N TYR A 65 -5.00 -11.75 -6.81
CA TYR A 65 -3.85 -11.72 -7.72
C TYR A 65 -2.76 -10.73 -7.29
N PHE A 66 -2.98 -9.94 -6.25
CA PHE A 66 -2.09 -8.84 -5.90
C PHE A 66 -0.71 -9.34 -5.45
N GLU A 67 -0.65 -10.28 -4.52
CA GLU A 67 0.63 -10.76 -3.98
C GLU A 67 1.48 -11.45 -5.05
N ASP A 68 0.88 -12.27 -5.91
CA ASP A 68 1.59 -12.95 -6.99
C ASP A 68 2.16 -11.94 -8.01
N ASN A 69 1.39 -10.91 -8.37
CA ASN A 69 1.79 -9.92 -9.37
C ASN A 69 2.86 -8.95 -8.87
N PHE A 70 2.92 -8.69 -7.55
CA PHE A 70 3.84 -7.73 -6.93
C PHE A 70 4.84 -8.38 -5.97
N GLN A 71 5.00 -9.71 -6.02
CA GLN A 71 5.84 -10.46 -5.08
C GLN A 71 7.26 -9.89 -4.97
N LYS A 72 7.85 -9.48 -6.10
CA LYS A 72 9.23 -8.95 -6.15
C LYS A 72 9.34 -7.59 -5.48
N GLU A 73 8.37 -6.73 -5.71
CA GLU A 73 8.28 -5.38 -5.15
C GLU A 73 8.01 -5.43 -3.65
N ILE A 74 7.12 -6.34 -3.22
CA ILE A 74 6.81 -6.61 -1.82
C ILE A 74 8.06 -7.11 -1.09
N LEU A 75 8.73 -8.15 -1.64
CA LEU A 75 9.96 -8.67 -1.05
C LEU A 75 11.04 -7.60 -0.93
N ARG A 76 11.20 -6.77 -1.97
CA ARG A 76 12.16 -5.66 -1.94
C ARG A 76 11.82 -4.65 -0.85
N LEU A 77 10.53 -4.34 -0.63
CA LEU A 77 10.11 -3.43 0.44
C LEU A 77 10.49 -4.01 1.80
N GLN A 78 10.14 -5.28 2.07
CA GLN A 78 10.51 -5.97 3.32
C GLN A 78 12.01 -5.91 3.60
N LEU A 79 12.83 -6.24 2.60
CA LEU A 79 14.29 -6.24 2.76
C LEU A 79 14.84 -4.84 3.06
N LYS A 80 14.34 -3.80 2.39
CA LYS A 80 14.79 -2.42 2.62
C LYS A 80 14.46 -1.93 4.02
N GLU A 81 13.22 -2.14 4.45
CA GLU A 81 12.78 -1.69 5.78
C GLU A 81 13.47 -2.49 6.89
N ALA A 82 13.70 -3.80 6.68
CA ALA A 82 14.46 -4.61 7.63
C ALA A 82 15.92 -4.15 7.78
N VAL A 83 16.58 -3.72 6.70
CA VAL A 83 17.95 -3.15 6.78
C VAL A 83 17.92 -1.84 7.55
N LYS A 84 16.99 -0.93 7.20
CA LYS A 84 16.86 0.37 7.85
C LYS A 84 16.58 0.25 9.36
N ASP A 85 15.62 -0.59 9.75
CA ASP A 85 15.27 -0.82 11.15
C ASP A 85 16.43 -1.44 11.95
N ASN A 86 17.29 -2.26 11.33
CA ASN A 86 18.50 -2.75 11.98
C ASN A 86 19.57 -1.66 12.12
N GLU A 87 19.76 -0.79 11.12
CA GLU A 87 20.69 0.34 11.22
C GLU A 87 20.27 1.31 12.34
N ASP A 88 18.97 1.58 12.49
CA ASP A 88 18.44 2.46 13.54
C ASP A 88 18.57 1.88 14.96
N LYS A 89 18.83 0.58 15.10
CA LYS A 89 18.99 -0.13 16.39
C LYS A 89 20.44 -0.24 16.88
N VAL A 90 21.43 0.19 16.08
CA VAL A 90 22.88 0.13 16.39
C VAL A 90 23.38 1.49 16.85
#